data_AF-A0AAV9EZB6-F1
#
_entry.id   AF-A0AAV9EZB6-F1
#
_cell.length_a   1.000
_cell.length_b   1.000
_cell.length_c   1.000
_cell.angle_alpha   90.00
_cell.angle_beta   90.00
_cell.angle_gamma   90.00
#
_symmetry.space_group_name_H-M   'P 1'
#
loop_
_entity.id
_entity.type
_entity.pdbx_description
1 polymer ?
#
loop_
_entity_poly.entity_id
_entity_poly.type
_entity_poly.pdbx_seq_one_letter_code
_entity_poly.pdbx_strand_id
1 'polypeptide(L)'
;MACVGGHTRGISSAVEGLLEYEMDPQYDDDGAMKKDALLFQALSQLSSDFSKESMLSLHRFSSSRYASVIPTGSLKLDLALGIGGLPKGRMIEIYGKEASGKTTLALHVIKEAQKLGGYCAYLDVENAMDPSLAEAMGVDTKNLLISHPISAEASFHIVDTLINSRSVDVIVVDSVAALTPQCELDGAFLLLCGLHHLVSSRASNTLMIYLVQVRSNVKSYQGTSGHFSEAIGINVSVQVMKNKLGPALKKADLDIKYGCGIRRESEVFEMACEHGIILKNDGYWIQGEFFEDKVEAEHYLAQNGVVVDDLAQILRHKLFSR
;
A
#
# COMPACT_ATOMS: atom_id res chain seq x y z
N MET A 1 -58.88 -44.69 36.24
CA MET A 1 -58.97 -46.14 36.02
C MET A 1 -57.62 -46.58 35.47
N ALA A 2 -57.03 -47.58 36.11
CA ALA A 2 -55.65 -48.05 35.96
C ALA A 2 -55.29 -48.46 34.51
N CYS A 3 -54.03 -48.41 34.06
CA CYS A 3 -52.98 -49.45 34.20
C CYS A 3 -51.95 -49.17 33.07
N VAL A 4 -50.71 -49.64 32.96
CA VAL A 4 -49.71 -50.39 33.74
C VAL A 4 -48.48 -50.48 32.81
N GLY A 5 -47.26 -50.42 33.36
CA GLY A 5 -46.06 -51.13 32.87
C GLY A 5 -45.33 -50.51 31.66
N GLY A 6 -44.00 -50.44 31.59
CA GLY A 6 -42.94 -51.03 32.41
C GLY A 6 -41.86 -51.63 31.50
N HIS A 7 -40.60 -51.15 31.67
CA HIS A 7 -39.33 -51.88 31.47
C HIS A 7 -38.94 -52.23 30.01
N THR A 8 -37.69 -52.19 29.52
CA THR A 8 -36.34 -52.02 30.13
C THR A 8 -35.28 -52.00 29.02
N ARG A 9 -34.18 -51.27 29.29
CA ARG A 9 -32.76 -51.51 28.87
C ARG A 9 -32.46 -51.33 27.37
N GLY A 10 -31.44 -50.59 26.95
CA GLY A 10 -30.23 -50.02 27.54
C GLY A 10 -29.29 -49.80 26.34
N ILE A 11 -28.41 -48.81 26.24
CA ILE A 11 -27.15 -48.57 26.96
C ILE A 11 -26.49 -47.44 26.15
N SER A 12 -25.62 -46.66 26.79
CA SER A 12 -24.58 -45.80 26.20
C SER A 12 -25.06 -44.40 25.83
N SER A 13 -24.33 -43.34 26.12
CA SER A 13 -23.28 -42.97 27.06
C SER A 13 -23.09 -41.46 26.80
N ALA A 14 -22.68 -40.71 27.81
CA ALA A 14 -21.94 -39.44 27.72
C ALA A 14 -22.30 -38.52 26.53
N VAL A 15 -22.93 -37.36 26.70
CA VAL A 15 -22.40 -36.21 27.43
C VAL A 15 -23.58 -35.25 27.65
N GLU A 16 -24.12 -35.19 28.88
CA GLU A 16 -24.89 -34.03 29.33
C GLU A 16 -23.88 -32.95 29.72
N GLY A 17 -23.62 -32.04 28.77
CA GLY A 17 -22.87 -30.82 28.97
C GLY A 17 -23.72 -29.66 28.47
N LEU A 18 -24.85 -29.43 29.11
CA LEU A 18 -25.63 -28.20 28.94
C LEU A 18 -24.80 -27.04 29.47
N LEU A 19 -24.39 -26.17 28.56
CA LEU A 19 -23.70 -24.92 28.82
C LEU A 19 -24.51 -24.09 29.82
N GLU A 20 -24.06 -24.04 31.07
CA GLU A 20 -24.41 -22.98 32.00
C GLU A 20 -23.88 -21.67 31.41
N TYR A 21 -24.77 -20.91 30.77
CA TYR A 21 -24.53 -19.49 30.51
C TYR A 21 -24.56 -18.81 31.88
N GLU A 22 -23.40 -18.69 32.52
CA GLU A 22 -23.23 -17.79 33.65
C GLU A 22 -23.60 -16.38 33.16
N MET A 23 -24.72 -15.85 33.64
CA MET A 23 -25.07 -14.45 33.43
C MET A 23 -23.95 -13.60 34.05
N ASP A 24 -23.36 -12.71 33.25
CA ASP A 24 -22.44 -11.68 33.76
C ASP A 24 -23.05 -10.99 34.99
N PRO A 25 -22.27 -10.77 36.06
CA PRO A 25 -22.77 -10.11 37.26
C PRO A 25 -23.35 -8.74 36.91
N GLN A 26 -24.45 -8.39 37.58
CA GLN A 26 -25.18 -7.14 37.36
C GLN A 26 -24.22 -5.92 37.39
N TYR A 27 -24.37 -5.03 36.42
CA TYR A 27 -23.62 -3.77 36.31
C TYR A 27 -23.66 -2.99 37.63
N ASP A 28 -22.55 -3.00 38.37
CA ASP A 28 -22.37 -2.26 39.62
C ASP A 28 -21.97 -0.82 39.29
N ASP A 29 -22.93 0.10 39.33
CA ASP A 29 -22.78 1.53 38.96
C ASP A 29 -21.71 2.23 39.83
N ASP A 30 -21.56 1.84 41.10
CA ASP A 30 -20.53 2.35 42.00
C ASP A 30 -19.11 1.87 41.60
N GLY A 31 -19.01 0.64 41.08
CA GLY A 31 -17.77 0.07 40.55
C GLY A 31 -17.35 0.72 39.24
N ALA A 32 -18.31 1.04 38.37
CA ALA A 32 -18.07 1.77 37.11
C ALA A 32 -17.56 3.19 37.38
N MET A 33 -18.20 3.93 38.29
CA MET A 33 -17.74 5.27 38.67
C MET A 33 -16.34 5.27 39.33
N LYS A 34 -16.03 4.29 40.18
CA LYS A 34 -14.67 4.12 40.72
C LYS A 34 -13.64 3.81 39.64
N LYS A 35 -14.00 2.98 38.66
CA LYS A 35 -13.11 2.62 37.54
C LYS A 35 -12.82 3.83 36.65
N ASP A 36 -13.84 4.64 36.38
CA ASP A 36 -13.71 5.88 35.61
C ASP A 36 -12.89 6.93 36.36
N ALA A 37 -13.07 7.05 37.68
CA ALA A 37 -12.28 7.94 38.52
C ALA A 37 -10.79 7.55 38.56
N LEU A 38 -10.49 6.25 38.71
CA LEU A 38 -9.12 5.73 38.68
C LEU A 38 -8.48 5.92 37.30
N LEU A 39 -9.25 5.73 36.22
CA LEU A 39 -8.80 5.99 34.86
C LEU A 39 -8.50 7.48 34.66
N PHE A 40 -9.36 8.38 35.11
CA PHE A 40 -9.14 9.82 35.03
C PHE A 40 -7.89 10.27 35.79
N GLN A 41 -7.66 9.69 36.98
CA GLN A 41 -6.47 9.98 37.78
C GLN A 41 -5.19 9.52 37.05
N ALA A 42 -5.19 8.31 36.49
CA ALA A 42 -4.07 7.80 35.71
C ALA A 42 -3.81 8.66 34.45
N LEU A 43 -4.87 9.04 33.73
CA LEU A 43 -4.76 9.92 32.55
C LEU A 43 -4.25 11.32 32.92
N SER A 44 -4.64 11.85 34.08
CA SER A 44 -4.15 13.14 34.58
C SER A 44 -2.66 13.09 34.93
N GLN A 45 -2.19 12.00 35.56
CA GLN A 45 -0.77 11.79 35.84
C GLN A 45 0.05 11.63 34.55
N LEU A 46 -0.48 10.92 33.56
CA LEU A 46 0.17 10.80 32.26
C LEU A 46 0.16 12.15 31.51
N SER A 47 -0.89 12.96 31.64
CA SER A 47 -0.93 14.27 30.97
C SER A 47 0.10 15.28 31.50
N SER A 48 0.61 15.10 32.73
CA SER A 48 1.73 15.91 33.26
C SER A 48 3.09 15.42 32.80
N ASP A 49 3.24 14.12 32.55
CA ASP A 49 4.51 13.49 32.15
C ASP A 49 4.74 13.53 30.63
N PHE A 50 3.67 13.65 29.83
CA PHE A 50 3.74 13.71 28.38
C PHE A 50 3.38 15.10 27.84
N SER A 51 4.08 15.56 26.79
CA SER A 51 3.84 16.87 26.15
C SER A 51 2.37 17.03 25.70
N LYS A 52 1.89 18.28 25.56
CA LYS A 52 0.54 18.63 25.06
C LYS A 52 0.13 17.92 23.74
N GLU A 53 1.08 17.32 23.02
CA GLU A 53 0.84 16.53 21.80
C GLU A 53 0.39 15.09 22.08
N SER A 54 0.71 14.54 23.25
CA SER A 54 0.24 13.23 23.72
C SER A 54 -1.17 13.35 24.30
N MET A 55 -2.12 13.74 23.44
CA MET A 55 -3.54 13.74 23.81
C MET A 55 -4.03 12.29 23.91
N LEU A 56 -3.93 11.72 25.11
CA LEU A 56 -4.51 10.43 25.52
C LEU A 56 -6.03 10.55 25.52
N SER A 57 -6.64 10.41 24.34
CA SER A 57 -8.09 10.36 24.15
C SER A 57 -8.47 9.04 23.49
N LEU A 58 -9.32 8.26 24.15
CA LEU A 58 -9.90 7.02 23.60
C LEU A 58 -10.64 7.27 22.27
N HIS A 59 -11.22 8.47 22.12
CA HIS A 59 -11.96 8.90 20.92
C HIS A 59 -11.07 9.03 19.66
N ARG A 60 -9.75 9.25 19.81
CA ARG A 60 -8.78 9.24 18.69
C ARG A 60 -8.39 7.83 18.24
N PHE A 61 -8.64 6.79 19.05
CA PHE A 61 -8.36 5.41 18.65
C PHE A 61 -9.47 4.80 17.78
N SER A 62 -10.72 5.27 17.93
CA SER A 62 -11.89 4.77 17.18
C SER A 62 -12.22 5.55 15.91
N SER A 63 -11.76 6.80 15.80
CA SER A 63 -11.90 7.56 14.56
C SER A 63 -11.12 6.83 13.47
N SER A 64 -11.81 6.34 12.44
CA SER A 64 -11.21 5.85 11.19
C SER A 64 -10.03 6.74 10.85
N ARG A 65 -8.80 6.21 10.97
CA ARG A 65 -7.59 6.95 10.63
C ARG A 65 -7.60 7.07 9.12
N TYR A 66 -8.28 8.08 8.60
CA TYR A 66 -8.18 8.51 7.21
C TYR A 66 -6.74 8.97 7.00
N ALA A 67 -5.85 8.02 6.73
CA ALA A 67 -4.49 8.32 6.34
C ALA A 67 -4.59 8.96 4.96
N SER A 68 -4.06 10.17 4.80
CA SER A 68 -3.83 10.73 3.47
C SER A 68 -3.02 9.71 2.68
N VAL A 69 -3.48 9.35 1.47
CA VAL A 69 -2.84 8.36 0.62
C VAL A 69 -2.21 9.01 -0.60
N ILE A 70 -1.18 8.37 -1.13
CA ILE A 70 -0.56 8.69 -2.41
C ILE A 70 -0.94 7.56 -3.38
N PRO A 71 -1.57 7.87 -4.52
CA PRO A 71 -1.85 6.90 -5.57
C PRO A 71 -0.61 6.11 -6.00
N THR A 72 -0.77 4.82 -6.31
CA THR A 72 0.35 4.02 -6.82
C THR A 72 0.63 4.22 -8.31
N GLY A 73 -0.25 4.93 -9.02
CA GLY A 73 -0.27 5.01 -10.48
C GLY A 73 -1.08 3.90 -11.16
N SER A 74 -1.50 2.87 -10.40
CA SER A 74 -2.42 1.80 -10.82
C SER A 74 -3.69 1.81 -9.97
N LEU A 75 -4.85 1.85 -10.63
CA LEU A 75 -6.16 1.76 -9.97
C LEU A 75 -6.43 0.36 -9.40
N LYS A 76 -6.01 -0.70 -10.10
CA LYS A 76 -6.09 -2.09 -9.65
C LYS A 76 -5.30 -2.29 -8.37
N LEU A 77 -4.08 -1.75 -8.29
CA LEU A 77 -3.26 -1.84 -7.08
C LEU A 77 -3.85 -0.99 -5.95
N ASP A 78 -4.29 0.23 -6.24
CA ASP A 78 -4.97 1.09 -5.25
C ASP A 78 -6.24 0.43 -4.67
N LEU A 79 -6.98 -0.31 -5.50
CA LEU A 79 -8.13 -1.10 -5.08
C LEU A 79 -7.72 -2.32 -4.25
N ALA A 80 -6.66 -3.02 -4.64
CA ALA A 80 -6.12 -4.15 -3.87
C ALA A 80 -5.61 -3.73 -2.48
N LEU A 81 -5.06 -2.52 -2.36
CA LEU A 81 -4.67 -1.90 -1.08
C LEU A 81 -5.90 -1.52 -0.22
N GLY A 82 -7.06 -1.31 -0.85
CA GLY A 82 -8.36 -1.06 -0.23
C GLY A 82 -8.55 0.33 0.38
N ILE A 83 -7.51 1.17 0.34
CA ILE A 83 -7.51 2.55 0.84
C ILE A 83 -7.23 3.59 -0.26
N GLY A 84 -7.11 3.16 -1.52
CA GLY A 84 -6.94 4.06 -2.66
C GLY A 84 -5.50 4.52 -2.93
N GLY A 85 -4.51 3.91 -2.26
CA GLY A 85 -3.09 4.19 -2.46
C GLY A 85 -2.22 3.80 -1.27
N LEU A 86 -1.00 4.33 -1.26
CA LEU A 86 -0.04 4.14 -0.17
C LEU A 86 -0.22 5.19 0.92
N PRO A 87 -0.30 4.80 2.20
CA PRO A 87 -0.57 5.73 3.29
C PRO A 87 0.65 6.60 3.62
N LYS A 88 0.47 7.92 3.62
CA LYS A 88 1.46 8.88 4.12
C LYS A 88 1.81 8.63 5.59
N GLY A 89 3.04 9.00 5.97
CA GLY A 89 3.56 8.82 7.33
C GLY A 89 3.73 7.34 7.73
N ARG A 90 3.99 6.48 6.74
CA ARG A 90 4.24 5.05 6.92
C ARG A 90 5.40 4.62 6.05
N MET A 91 5.95 3.46 6.42
CA MET A 91 6.88 2.71 5.60
C MET A 91 6.17 1.64 4.80
N ILE A 92 6.58 1.51 3.55
CA ILE A 92 6.15 0.50 2.60
C ILE A 92 7.40 -0.19 2.08
N GLU A 93 7.33 -1.50 1.98
CA GLU A 93 8.39 -2.34 1.42
C GLU A 93 7.86 -2.97 0.13
N ILE A 94 8.60 -2.80 -0.97
CA ILE A 94 8.30 -3.42 -2.26
C ILE A 94 9.46 -4.35 -2.57
N TYR A 95 9.18 -5.65 -2.54
CA TYR A 95 10.19 -6.67 -2.76
C TYR A 95 9.86 -7.57 -3.95
N GLY A 96 10.91 -8.10 -4.61
CA GLY A 96 10.75 -8.94 -5.78
C GLY A 96 12.07 -9.27 -6.46
N LYS A 97 12.00 -10.11 -7.50
CA LYS A 97 13.17 -10.47 -8.31
C LYS A 97 13.75 -9.25 -9.02
N GLU A 98 14.96 -9.38 -9.54
CA GLU A 98 15.51 -8.40 -10.48
C GLU A 98 14.60 -8.25 -11.70
N ALA A 99 14.52 -7.05 -12.27
CA ALA A 99 13.66 -6.71 -13.41
C ALA A 99 12.14 -6.99 -13.22
N SER A 100 11.66 -7.16 -11.98
CA SER A 100 10.23 -7.36 -11.68
C SER A 100 9.38 -6.09 -11.68
N GLY A 101 9.94 -4.92 -12.01
CA GLY A 101 9.22 -3.65 -12.05
C GLY A 101 9.16 -2.87 -10.73
N LYS A 102 9.99 -3.21 -9.73
CA LYS A 102 10.04 -2.52 -8.42
C LYS A 102 10.31 -1.02 -8.55
N THR A 103 11.41 -0.67 -9.21
CA THR A 103 11.82 0.72 -9.48
C THR A 103 10.77 1.44 -10.32
N THR A 104 10.21 0.78 -11.34
CA THR A 104 9.11 1.32 -12.14
C THR A 104 7.90 1.69 -11.27
N LEU A 105 7.45 0.79 -10.39
CA LEU A 105 6.34 1.07 -9.48
C LEU A 105 6.64 2.24 -8.54
N ALA A 106 7.88 2.33 -8.01
CA ALA A 106 8.29 3.43 -7.15
C ALA A 106 8.29 4.78 -7.89
N LEU A 107 8.78 4.82 -9.13
CA LEU A 107 8.75 6.01 -9.98
C LEU A 107 7.32 6.45 -10.30
N HIS A 108 6.39 5.50 -10.48
CA HIS A 108 4.97 5.83 -10.63
C HIS A 108 4.37 6.47 -9.36
N VAL A 109 4.74 5.99 -8.17
CA VAL A 109 4.31 6.64 -6.92
C VAL A 109 4.88 8.06 -6.81
N ILE A 110 6.15 8.26 -7.17
CA ILE A 110 6.76 9.60 -7.21
C ILE A 110 6.02 10.51 -8.18
N LYS A 111 5.76 10.05 -9.40
CA LYS A 111 4.99 10.81 -10.40
C LYS A 111 3.65 11.27 -9.85
N GLU A 112 2.89 10.36 -9.23
CA GLU A 112 1.57 10.71 -8.69
C GLU A 112 1.68 11.64 -7.47
N ALA A 113 2.73 11.52 -6.64
CA ALA A 113 2.99 12.46 -5.56
C ALA A 113 3.35 13.86 -6.08
N GLN A 114 4.17 13.97 -7.12
CA GLN A 114 4.52 15.23 -7.77
C GLN A 114 3.30 15.89 -8.44
N LYS A 115 2.41 15.11 -9.07
CA LYS A 115 1.13 15.61 -9.58
C LYS A 115 0.25 16.24 -8.50
N LEU A 116 0.34 15.74 -7.27
CA LEU A 116 -0.35 16.30 -6.10
C LEU A 116 0.40 17.52 -5.51
N GLY A 117 1.48 17.99 -6.14
CA GLY A 117 2.30 19.12 -5.70
C GLY A 117 3.28 18.77 -4.57
N GLY A 118 3.51 17.47 -4.31
CA GLY A 118 4.38 17.01 -3.23
C GLY A 118 5.86 16.95 -3.62
N TYR A 119 6.75 17.16 -2.64
CA TYR A 119 8.19 17.00 -2.85
C TYR A 119 8.60 15.55 -2.68
N CYS A 120 9.47 15.08 -3.57
CA CYS A 120 9.92 13.69 -3.59
C CYS A 120 11.45 13.61 -3.53
N ALA A 121 11.96 12.55 -2.90
CA ALA A 121 13.36 12.20 -2.92
C ALA A 121 13.57 10.74 -3.33
N TYR A 122 14.67 10.50 -4.06
CA TYR A 122 15.11 9.19 -4.52
C TYR A 122 16.56 8.96 -4.09
N LEU A 123 16.78 7.96 -3.25
CA LEU A 123 18.11 7.53 -2.84
C LEU A 123 18.48 6.31 -3.67
N ASP A 124 19.32 6.53 -4.68
CA ASP A 124 19.85 5.50 -5.56
C ASP A 124 21.17 4.95 -5.00
N VAL A 125 21.04 3.95 -4.14
CA VAL A 125 22.16 3.22 -3.52
C VAL A 125 22.82 2.28 -4.53
N GLU A 126 22.05 1.74 -5.49
CA GLU A 126 22.57 0.82 -6.51
C GLU A 126 23.19 1.54 -7.72
N ASN A 127 23.06 2.87 -7.78
CA ASN A 127 23.51 3.73 -8.89
C ASN A 127 23.04 3.20 -10.26
N ALA A 128 21.78 2.74 -10.29
CA ALA A 128 21.16 2.03 -11.40
C ALA A 128 19.98 2.79 -12.01
N MET A 129 19.58 3.92 -11.41
CA MET A 129 18.45 4.71 -11.87
C MET A 129 18.85 5.59 -13.06
N ASP A 130 18.13 5.45 -14.18
CA ASP A 130 18.26 6.30 -15.36
C ASP A 130 17.24 7.45 -15.30
N PRO A 131 17.69 8.73 -15.15
CA PRO A 131 16.80 9.88 -15.17
C PRO A 131 15.98 10.00 -16.45
N SER A 132 16.54 9.60 -17.59
CA SER A 132 15.86 9.66 -18.90
C SER A 132 14.63 8.76 -18.93
N LEU A 133 14.76 7.55 -18.34
CA LEU A 133 13.66 6.62 -18.18
C LEU A 133 12.59 7.15 -17.21
N ALA A 134 13.01 7.81 -16.12
CA ALA A 134 12.08 8.45 -15.18
C ALA A 134 11.28 9.57 -15.85
N GLU A 135 11.93 10.42 -16.66
CA GLU A 135 11.27 11.46 -17.46
C GLU A 135 10.29 10.86 -18.46
N ALA A 136 10.67 9.78 -19.16
CA ALA A 136 9.79 9.09 -20.10
C ALA A 136 8.54 8.51 -19.42
N MET A 137 8.65 8.10 -18.15
CA MET A 137 7.50 7.69 -17.33
C MET A 137 6.66 8.87 -16.84
N GLY A 138 7.15 10.11 -16.98
CA GLY A 138 6.48 11.35 -16.60
C GLY A 138 6.81 11.82 -15.18
N VAL A 139 7.95 11.41 -14.62
CA VAL A 139 8.50 11.98 -13.39
C VAL A 139 9.16 13.32 -13.69
N ASP A 140 8.92 14.33 -12.85
CA ASP A 140 9.62 15.60 -12.93
C ASP A 140 10.98 15.48 -12.24
N THR A 141 11.99 15.09 -13.01
CA THR A 141 13.37 14.92 -12.54
C THR A 141 14.01 16.22 -12.08
N LYS A 142 13.55 17.38 -12.56
CA LYS A 142 14.09 18.68 -12.15
C LYS A 142 13.72 19.02 -10.71
N ASN A 143 12.54 18.58 -10.29
CA ASN A 143 12.01 18.76 -8.92
C ASN A 143 12.11 17.47 -8.08
N LEU A 144 12.92 16.49 -8.52
CA LEU A 144 13.20 15.26 -7.76
C LEU A 144 14.57 15.37 -7.07
N LEU A 145 14.59 15.22 -5.74
CA LEU A 145 15.84 15.18 -4.99
C LEU A 145 16.50 13.81 -5.16
N ILE A 146 17.54 13.71 -5.99
CA ILE A 146 18.28 12.46 -6.22
C ILE A 146 19.57 12.48 -5.39
N SER A 147 19.85 11.40 -4.66
CA SER A 147 21.09 11.21 -3.93
C SER A 147 21.66 9.81 -4.18
N HIS A 148 22.99 9.72 -4.25
CA HIS A 148 23.72 8.46 -4.44
C HIS A 148 24.58 8.18 -3.19
N PRO A 149 23.97 7.70 -2.09
CA PRO A 149 24.70 7.50 -0.85
C PRO A 149 25.66 6.31 -0.96
N ILE A 150 26.89 6.51 -0.49
CA ILE A 150 27.96 5.50 -0.51
C ILE A 150 27.95 4.56 0.70
N SER A 151 27.12 4.85 1.72
CA SER A 151 27.01 4.04 2.94
C SER A 151 25.59 4.01 3.50
N ALA A 152 25.34 3.05 4.38
CA ALA A 152 24.05 2.94 5.03
C ALA A 152 23.79 4.12 5.97
N GLU A 153 24.79 4.52 6.74
CA GLU A 153 24.73 5.65 7.68
C GLU A 153 24.44 6.96 6.94
N ALA A 154 25.07 7.19 5.78
CA ALA A 154 24.80 8.34 4.94
C ALA A 154 23.34 8.33 4.45
N SER A 155 22.84 7.18 4.00
CA SER A 155 21.45 7.01 3.59
C SER A 155 20.48 7.34 4.73
N PHE A 156 20.75 6.82 5.93
CA PHE A 156 19.94 7.08 7.12
C PHE A 156 19.95 8.56 7.51
N HIS A 157 21.11 9.21 7.50
CA HIS A 157 21.23 10.62 7.82
C HIS A 157 20.46 11.51 6.83
N ILE A 158 20.52 11.20 5.53
CA ILE A 158 19.76 11.91 4.50
C ILE A 158 18.26 11.73 4.76
N VAL A 159 17.80 10.50 4.95
CA VAL A 159 16.39 10.21 5.23
C VAL A 159 15.91 10.95 6.47
N ASP A 160 16.66 10.89 7.58
CA ASP A 160 16.28 11.54 8.82
C ASP A 160 16.19 13.07 8.66
N THR A 161 17.17 13.67 7.97
CA THR A 161 17.16 15.11 7.66
C THR A 161 15.92 15.50 6.84
N LEU A 162 15.58 14.71 5.81
CA LEU A 162 14.44 14.97 4.95
C LEU A 162 13.10 14.78 5.69
N ILE A 163 12.98 13.75 6.52
CA ILE A 163 11.80 13.51 7.36
C ILE A 163 11.61 14.66 8.36
N ASN A 164 12.69 15.09 9.04
CA ASN A 164 12.65 16.15 10.03
C ASN A 164 12.36 17.53 9.42
N SER A 165 12.64 17.72 8.13
CA SER A 165 12.23 18.92 7.40
C SER A 165 10.71 19.06 7.26
N ARG A 166 9.95 17.97 7.40
CA ARG A 166 8.48 17.90 7.20
C ARG A 166 7.99 18.43 5.85
N SER A 167 8.89 18.55 4.88
CA SER A 167 8.61 19.16 3.58
C SER A 167 8.56 18.14 2.44
N VAL A 168 8.97 16.90 2.70
CA VAL A 168 9.01 15.82 1.72
C VAL A 168 7.83 14.86 1.91
N ASP A 169 7.11 14.58 0.84
CA ASP A 169 5.95 13.71 0.83
C ASP A 169 6.32 12.25 0.58
N VAL A 170 7.30 11.99 -0.29
CA VAL A 170 7.75 10.64 -0.65
C VAL A 170 9.27 10.55 -0.63
N ILE A 171 9.80 9.52 0.02
CA ILE A 171 11.20 9.14 -0.08
C ILE A 171 11.27 7.68 -0.53
N VAL A 172 11.93 7.44 -1.65
CA VAL A 172 12.25 6.09 -2.15
C VAL A 172 13.71 5.78 -1.85
N VAL A 173 13.98 4.57 -1.35
CA VAL A 173 15.32 4.04 -1.11
C VAL A 173 15.51 2.79 -1.98
N ASP A 174 16.34 2.89 -3.02
CA ASP A 174 16.64 1.82 -3.98
C ASP A 174 18.14 1.45 -3.98
N SER A 175 18.58 0.33 -3.41
CA SER A 175 17.84 -0.70 -2.68
C SER A 175 18.50 -0.95 -1.32
N VAL A 176 17.72 -1.50 -0.39
CA VAL A 176 18.19 -1.85 0.96
C VAL A 176 19.28 -2.93 0.93
N ALA A 177 19.34 -3.73 -0.15
CA ALA A 177 20.31 -4.83 -0.28
C ALA A 177 21.77 -4.35 -0.46
N ALA A 178 21.96 -3.06 -0.79
CA ALA A 178 23.27 -2.42 -0.89
C ALA A 178 23.73 -1.74 0.42
N LEU A 179 22.91 -1.77 1.47
CA LEU A 179 23.30 -1.32 2.81
C LEU A 179 24.18 -2.38 3.47
N THR A 180 25.38 -2.60 2.91
CA THR A 180 26.45 -3.34 3.59
C THR A 180 26.89 -2.49 4.78
N PRO A 181 26.59 -2.89 6.03
CA PRO A 181 27.10 -2.15 7.18
C PRO A 181 28.62 -2.28 7.15
N GLN A 182 29.37 -1.19 7.36
CA GLN A 182 30.83 -1.31 7.47
C GLN A 182 31.25 -2.11 8.72
N CYS A 183 30.31 -2.35 9.65
CA CYS A 183 30.49 -3.21 10.81
C CYS A 183 29.48 -4.38 10.78
N GLU A 184 29.98 -5.60 10.61
CA GLU A 184 29.24 -6.86 10.71
C GLU A 184 28.74 -7.17 12.15
N LEU A 185 28.46 -6.14 12.97
CA LEU A 185 28.28 -6.30 14.42
C LEU A 185 26.93 -5.89 15.01
N ASP A 186 25.98 -5.25 14.32
CA ASP A 186 24.75 -4.81 15.00
C ASP A 186 23.47 -4.97 14.19
N GLY A 187 22.91 -6.18 14.18
CA GLY A 187 21.49 -6.39 13.85
C GLY A 187 20.53 -5.52 14.69
N ALA A 188 20.99 -4.98 15.82
CA ALA A 188 20.27 -4.02 16.66
C ALA A 188 20.20 -2.60 16.07
N PHE A 189 21.23 -2.15 15.34
CA PHE A 189 21.30 -0.78 14.80
C PHE A 189 20.29 -0.58 13.66
N LEU A 190 20.22 -1.52 12.72
CA LEU A 190 19.21 -1.50 11.65
C LEU A 190 17.78 -1.55 12.20
N LEU A 191 17.55 -2.33 13.26
CA LEU A 191 16.25 -2.42 13.92
C LEU A 191 15.88 -1.11 14.62
N LEU A 192 16.84 -0.49 15.32
CA LEU A 192 16.66 0.79 16.01
C LEU A 192 16.43 1.94 15.02
N CYS A 193 17.19 1.99 13.93
CA CYS A 193 17.00 2.98 12.86
C CYS A 193 15.66 2.78 12.14
N GLY A 194 15.27 1.54 11.87
CA GLY A 194 13.94 1.22 11.33
C GLY A 194 12.81 1.67 12.25
N LEU A 195 12.96 1.49 13.57
CA LEU A 195 12.03 2.02 14.56
C LEU A 195 12.01 3.56 14.59
N HIS A 196 13.18 4.19 14.52
CA HIS A 196 13.31 5.66 14.49
C HIS A 196 12.56 6.26 13.30
N HIS A 197 12.85 5.77 12.09
CA HIS A 197 12.18 6.24 10.89
C HIS A 197 10.67 5.97 10.94
N LEU A 198 10.20 4.88 11.56
CA LEU A 198 8.77 4.59 11.67
C LEU A 198 8.06 5.63 12.54
N VAL A 199 8.70 6.04 13.63
CA VAL A 199 8.20 7.07 14.54
C VAL A 199 8.25 8.44 13.85
N SER A 200 9.38 8.79 13.24
CA SER A 200 9.59 10.10 12.61
C SER A 200 8.76 10.29 11.33
N SER A 201 8.57 9.25 10.52
CA SER A 201 7.65 9.25 9.37
C SER A 201 6.21 9.55 9.80
N ARG A 202 5.78 8.97 10.93
CA ARG A 202 4.43 9.19 11.45
C ARG A 202 4.19 10.62 11.94
N ALA A 203 5.25 11.32 12.36
CA ALA A 203 5.19 12.73 12.77
C ALA A 203 5.27 13.71 11.58
N SER A 204 5.95 13.34 10.50
CA SER A 204 6.17 14.18 9.31
C SER A 204 5.15 13.98 8.19
N ASN A 205 4.32 12.94 8.26
CA ASN A 205 3.47 12.47 7.15
C ASN A 205 4.25 12.11 5.87
N THR A 206 5.56 11.90 5.94
CA THR A 206 6.36 11.43 4.79
C THR A 206 6.13 9.94 4.54
N LEU A 207 5.78 9.56 3.32
CA LEU A 207 5.73 8.17 2.85
C LEU A 207 7.16 7.68 2.56
N MET A 208 7.55 6.58 3.19
CA MET A 208 8.84 5.94 2.96
C MET A 208 8.65 4.65 2.16
N ILE A 209 9.34 4.51 1.03
CA ILE A 209 9.32 3.30 0.21
C ILE A 209 10.72 2.70 0.17
N TYR A 210 10.81 1.43 0.58
CA TYR A 210 12.04 0.65 0.52
C TYR A 210 11.92 -0.39 -0.59
N LEU A 211 12.85 -0.36 -1.53
CA LEU A 211 12.96 -1.39 -2.56
C LEU A 211 13.91 -2.49 -2.09
N VAL A 212 13.46 -3.74 -2.21
CA VAL A 212 14.19 -4.91 -1.74
C VAL A 212 14.29 -5.94 -2.87
N GLN A 213 15.52 -6.31 -3.21
CA GLN A 213 15.78 -7.33 -4.21
C GLN A 213 15.85 -8.73 -3.59
N VAL A 214 15.01 -9.64 -4.06
CA VAL A 214 15.12 -11.07 -3.75
C VAL A 214 15.97 -11.73 -4.82
N ARG A 215 17.19 -12.15 -4.47
CA ARG A 215 18.05 -12.93 -5.37
C ARG A 215 17.55 -14.37 -5.44
N SER A 216 17.31 -14.86 -6.66
CA SER A 216 16.97 -16.26 -6.90
C SER A 216 17.95 -16.88 -7.88
N ASN A 217 18.53 -18.03 -7.56
CA ASN A 217 19.33 -18.85 -8.48
C ASN A 217 18.41 -19.48 -9.53
N VAL A 218 18.01 -18.73 -10.54
CA VAL A 218 17.27 -19.28 -11.68
C VAL A 218 18.29 -19.81 -12.68
N LYS A 219 18.36 -21.14 -12.82
CA LYS A 219 18.94 -21.75 -14.01
C LYS A 219 17.95 -21.56 -15.15
N SER A 220 18.24 -20.63 -16.04
CA SER A 220 17.42 -20.35 -17.22
C SER A 220 17.37 -21.60 -18.10
N TYR A 221 16.25 -22.33 -18.09
CA TYR A 221 15.94 -23.26 -19.17
C TYR A 221 15.47 -22.42 -20.36
N GLN A 222 16.36 -22.17 -21.31
CA GLN A 222 15.99 -21.65 -22.63
C GLN A 222 15.12 -22.69 -23.33
N GLY A 223 13.80 -22.47 -23.33
CA GLY A 223 12.90 -23.10 -24.28
C GLY A 223 13.01 -22.38 -25.62
N THR A 224 13.60 -23.03 -26.62
CA THR A 224 13.48 -22.62 -28.02
C THR A 224 12.04 -22.76 -28.47
N SER A 225 11.45 -21.69 -29.03
CA SER A 225 10.52 -21.74 -30.19
C SER A 225 9.93 -20.35 -30.50
N GLY A 226 10.11 -19.90 -31.75
CA GLY A 226 9.15 -19.04 -32.46
C GLY A 226 9.35 -17.53 -32.37
N HIS A 227 9.77 -16.92 -33.48
CA HIS A 227 9.74 -15.50 -33.84
C HIS A 227 10.09 -14.48 -32.74
N PHE A 228 11.28 -13.86 -32.87
CA PHE A 228 11.67 -12.65 -32.14
C PHE A 228 10.78 -11.47 -32.56
N SER A 229 9.57 -11.36 -32.01
CA SER A 229 8.97 -10.04 -31.78
C SER A 229 9.69 -9.44 -30.57
N GLU A 230 10.32 -8.28 -30.72
CA GLU A 230 10.88 -7.55 -29.58
C GLU A 230 9.81 -7.45 -28.47
N ALA A 231 10.12 -7.92 -27.27
CA ALA A 231 9.17 -7.92 -26.17
C ALA A 231 8.81 -6.46 -25.83
N ILE A 232 7.54 -6.09 -26.03
CA ILE A 232 7.06 -4.70 -25.86
C ILE A 232 6.88 -4.34 -24.36
N GLY A 233 6.81 -5.34 -23.47
CA GLY A 233 6.63 -5.13 -22.04
C GLY A 233 6.59 -6.43 -21.23
N ILE A 234 6.19 -6.32 -19.96
CA ILE A 234 6.00 -7.42 -19.01
C ILE A 234 4.65 -7.31 -18.31
N ASN A 235 4.06 -8.45 -17.96
CA ASN A 235 2.94 -8.52 -17.03
C ASN A 235 3.49 -8.86 -15.63
N VAL A 236 3.12 -8.06 -14.64
CA VAL A 236 3.60 -8.16 -13.26
C VAL A 236 2.40 -8.32 -12.33
N SER A 237 2.39 -9.42 -11.56
CA SER A 237 1.40 -9.63 -10.50
C SER A 237 1.95 -9.11 -9.17
N VAL A 238 1.33 -8.07 -8.62
CA VAL A 238 1.67 -7.47 -7.33
C VAL A 238 0.74 -8.02 -6.26
N GLN A 239 1.31 -8.62 -5.20
CA GLN A 239 0.53 -9.15 -4.07
C GLN A 239 0.77 -8.32 -2.80
N VAL A 240 -0.32 -7.88 -2.18
CA VAL A 240 -0.30 -7.14 -0.91
C VAL A 240 -0.08 -8.12 0.24
N MET A 241 1.18 -8.33 0.64
CA MET A 241 1.51 -9.35 1.65
C MET A 241 1.15 -8.92 3.07
N LYS A 242 1.33 -7.64 3.39
CA LYS A 242 1.04 -7.07 4.72
C LYS A 242 0.34 -5.74 4.56
N ASN A 243 -0.87 -5.64 5.09
CA ASN A 243 -1.65 -4.41 5.07
C ASN A 243 -2.18 -4.12 6.48
N LYS A 244 -1.84 -2.95 7.04
CA LYS A 244 -2.29 -2.51 8.36
C LYS A 244 -3.53 -1.62 8.31
N LEU A 245 -3.94 -1.17 7.11
CA LEU A 245 -5.00 -0.18 6.92
C LEU A 245 -6.12 -0.67 5.98
N GLY A 246 -5.95 -1.84 5.37
CA GLY A 246 -6.91 -2.44 4.45
C GLY A 246 -6.72 -3.96 4.36
N PRO A 247 -7.31 -4.61 3.35
CA PRO A 247 -7.22 -6.06 3.17
C PRO A 247 -5.79 -6.50 2.82
N ALA A 248 -5.39 -7.64 3.37
CA ALA A 248 -4.15 -8.31 3.00
C ALA A 248 -4.41 -9.44 1.99
N LEU A 249 -3.34 -9.92 1.36
CA LEU A 249 -3.28 -11.03 0.38
C LEU A 249 -4.02 -10.80 -0.94
N LYS A 250 -4.53 -9.58 -1.18
CA LYS A 250 -5.07 -9.16 -2.47
C LYS A 250 -3.96 -9.07 -3.52
N LYS A 251 -4.33 -9.32 -4.78
CA LYS A 251 -3.43 -9.24 -5.94
C LYS A 251 -3.94 -8.20 -6.93
N ALA A 252 -3.02 -7.58 -7.63
CA ALA A 252 -3.28 -6.71 -8.76
C ALA A 252 -2.30 -7.05 -9.88
N ASP A 253 -2.83 -7.32 -11.07
CA ASP A 253 -2.03 -7.60 -12.26
C ASP A 253 -1.84 -6.30 -13.05
N LEU A 254 -0.58 -5.97 -13.32
CA LEU A 254 -0.14 -4.74 -13.94
C LEU A 254 0.58 -5.06 -15.25
N ASP A 255 0.26 -4.31 -16.29
CA ASP A 255 1.03 -4.35 -17.54
C ASP A 255 2.01 -3.18 -17.58
N ILE A 256 3.30 -3.49 -17.70
CA ILE A 256 4.37 -2.51 -17.78
C ILE A 256 4.95 -2.57 -19.19
N LYS A 257 4.87 -1.45 -19.90
CA LYS A 257 5.53 -1.25 -21.19
C LYS A 257 6.94 -0.71 -20.97
N TYR A 258 7.94 -1.31 -21.63
CA TYR A 258 9.30 -0.82 -21.53
C TYR A 258 9.40 0.63 -22.04
N GLY A 259 10.13 1.47 -21.30
CA GLY A 259 10.29 2.90 -21.63
C GLY A 259 9.10 3.79 -21.28
N CYS A 260 7.90 3.24 -21.03
CA CYS A 260 6.69 4.04 -20.75
C CYS A 260 6.12 3.83 -19.34
N GLY A 261 6.41 2.69 -18.71
CA GLY A 261 5.86 2.35 -17.39
C GLY A 261 4.53 1.60 -17.46
N ILE A 262 3.71 1.73 -16.41
CA ILE A 262 2.40 1.09 -16.27
C ILE A 262 1.44 1.60 -17.36
N ARG A 263 0.79 0.68 -18.09
CA ARG A 263 -0.23 0.97 -19.11
C ARG A 263 -1.57 1.40 -18.47
N ARG A 264 -1.60 2.64 -18.00
CA ARG A 264 -2.76 3.21 -17.28
C ARG A 264 -4.01 3.24 -18.14
N GLU A 265 -3.90 3.42 -19.45
CA GLU A 265 -5.04 3.57 -20.36
C GLU A 265 -5.84 2.28 -20.49
N SER A 266 -5.16 1.15 -20.75
CA SER A 266 -5.77 -0.18 -20.73
C SER A 266 -6.37 -0.50 -19.37
N GLU A 267 -5.67 -0.15 -18.29
CA GLU A 267 -6.12 -0.42 -16.93
C GLU A 267 -7.40 0.36 -16.59
N VAL A 268 -7.43 1.66 -16.89
CA VAL A 268 -8.60 2.53 -16.69
C VAL A 268 -9.77 2.06 -17.54
N PHE A 269 -9.54 1.70 -18.80
CA PHE A 269 -10.56 1.17 -19.69
C PHE A 269 -11.24 -0.08 -19.12
N GLU A 270 -10.45 -1.08 -18.72
CA GLU A 270 -10.95 -2.33 -18.15
C GLU A 270 -11.76 -2.05 -16.87
N MET A 271 -11.18 -1.28 -15.96
CA MET A 271 -11.85 -0.91 -14.70
C MET A 271 -13.14 -0.11 -14.93
N ALA A 272 -13.15 0.80 -15.91
CA ALA A 272 -14.33 1.61 -16.24
C ALA A 272 -15.44 0.76 -16.87
N CYS A 273 -15.10 -0.24 -17.68
CA CYS A 273 -16.07 -1.22 -18.19
C CYS A 273 -16.65 -2.07 -17.06
N GLU A 274 -15.79 -2.63 -16.20
CA GLU A 274 -16.20 -3.47 -15.06
C GLU A 274 -17.15 -2.73 -14.10
N HIS A 275 -16.93 -1.43 -13.91
CA HIS A 275 -17.73 -0.61 -13.01
C HIS A 275 -18.87 0.12 -13.72
N GLY A 276 -19.14 -0.17 -15.00
CA GLY A 276 -20.25 0.40 -15.77
C GLY A 276 -20.18 1.91 -15.98
N ILE A 277 -18.97 2.48 -16.03
CA ILE A 277 -18.72 3.88 -16.43
C ILE A 277 -18.63 3.95 -17.96
N ILE A 278 -17.90 3.02 -18.57
CA ILE A 278 -17.95 2.78 -20.01
C ILE A 278 -19.04 1.75 -20.27
N LEU A 279 -20.02 2.12 -21.09
CA LEU A 279 -21.12 1.23 -21.46
C LEU A 279 -20.71 0.35 -22.64
N LYS A 280 -20.94 -0.95 -22.52
CA LYS A 280 -20.67 -1.95 -23.55
C LYS A 280 -21.98 -2.35 -24.25
N ASN A 281 -22.33 -1.65 -25.33
CA ASN A 281 -23.53 -1.89 -26.14
C ASN A 281 -23.14 -1.94 -27.61
N ASP A 282 -22.92 -3.14 -28.15
CA ASP A 282 -22.41 -3.41 -29.52
C ASP A 282 -21.04 -2.76 -29.86
N GLY A 283 -20.38 -2.22 -28.85
CA GLY A 283 -19.12 -1.48 -28.90
C GLY A 283 -18.89 -0.80 -27.55
N TYR A 284 -18.04 0.23 -27.51
CA TYR A 284 -17.71 0.98 -26.30
C TYR A 284 -18.07 2.44 -26.46
N TRP A 285 -18.75 2.99 -25.45
CA TRP A 285 -19.10 4.42 -25.41
C TRP A 285 -18.23 5.15 -24.39
N ILE A 286 -17.42 6.12 -24.86
CA ILE A 286 -16.53 6.93 -24.02
C ILE A 286 -16.84 8.40 -24.26
N GLN A 287 -17.29 9.11 -23.21
CA GLN A 287 -17.66 10.54 -23.28
C GLN A 287 -18.61 10.94 -24.44
N GLY A 288 -19.41 10.00 -24.96
CA GLY A 288 -20.35 10.24 -26.06
C GLY A 288 -19.84 9.83 -27.44
N GLU A 289 -18.58 9.40 -27.56
CA GLU A 289 -18.02 8.78 -28.77
C GLU A 289 -18.18 7.25 -28.73
N PHE A 290 -18.40 6.65 -29.90
CA PHE A 290 -18.58 5.21 -30.08
C PHE A 290 -17.35 4.58 -30.73
N PHE A 291 -16.92 3.44 -30.20
CA PHE A 291 -15.81 2.64 -30.68
C PHE A 291 -16.27 1.21 -30.92
N GLU A 292 -15.92 0.63 -32.07
CA GLU A 292 -16.43 -0.69 -32.48
C GLU A 292 -15.78 -1.81 -31.66
N ASP A 293 -14.48 -1.69 -31.36
CA ASP A 293 -13.71 -2.71 -30.67
C ASP A 293 -12.85 -2.16 -29.52
N LYS A 294 -12.24 -3.09 -28.76
CA LYS A 294 -11.38 -2.75 -27.62
C LYS A 294 -10.11 -2.01 -28.08
N VAL A 295 -9.58 -2.37 -29.25
CA VAL A 295 -8.28 -1.84 -29.73
C VAL A 295 -8.42 -0.38 -30.10
N GLU A 296 -9.51 -0.02 -30.79
CA GLU A 296 -9.84 1.35 -31.16
C GLU A 296 -10.07 2.22 -29.92
N ALA A 297 -10.84 1.71 -28.94
CA ALA A 297 -11.09 2.41 -27.68
C ALA A 297 -9.79 2.64 -26.88
N GLU A 298 -8.92 1.63 -26.77
CA GLU A 298 -7.62 1.78 -26.11
C GLU A 298 -6.70 2.76 -26.86
N HIS A 299 -6.76 2.77 -28.19
CA HIS A 299 -5.98 3.71 -29.00
C HIS A 299 -6.44 5.15 -28.79
N TYR A 300 -7.76 5.38 -28.75
CA TYR A 300 -8.34 6.67 -28.42
C TYR A 300 -7.88 7.17 -27.05
N LEU A 301 -7.93 6.31 -26.02
CA LEU A 301 -7.48 6.66 -24.67
C LEU A 301 -5.98 6.94 -24.61
N ALA A 302 -5.16 6.20 -25.36
CA ALA A 302 -3.72 6.44 -25.46
C ALA A 302 -3.37 7.81 -26.08
N GLN A 303 -4.24 8.34 -26.96
CA GLN A 303 -4.06 9.68 -27.54
C GLN A 303 -4.66 10.79 -26.67
N ASN A 304 -5.62 10.47 -25.79
CA ASN A 304 -6.40 11.43 -25.02
C ASN A 304 -6.21 11.24 -23.50
N GLY A 305 -5.01 11.61 -23.01
CA GLY A 305 -4.67 11.48 -21.58
C GLY A 305 -5.61 12.22 -20.61
N VAL A 306 -6.22 13.33 -21.04
CA VAL A 306 -7.21 14.08 -20.24
C VAL A 306 -8.44 13.22 -19.96
N VAL A 307 -8.94 12.49 -20.97
CA VAL A 307 -10.09 11.60 -20.83
C VAL A 307 -9.77 10.44 -19.88
N VAL A 308 -8.54 9.91 -19.95
CA VAL A 308 -8.05 8.86 -19.04
C VAL A 308 -8.04 9.36 -17.60
N ASP A 309 -7.56 10.59 -17.37
CA ASP A 309 -7.53 11.18 -16.04
C ASP A 309 -8.95 11.47 -15.50
N ASP A 310 -9.87 11.95 -16.33
CA ASP A 310 -11.28 12.13 -15.97
C ASP A 310 -11.94 10.80 -15.56
N LEU A 311 -11.78 9.76 -16.40
CA LEU A 311 -12.30 8.42 -16.10
C LEU A 311 -11.68 7.85 -14.82
N ALA A 312 -10.37 8.02 -14.64
CA ALA A 312 -9.67 7.60 -13.43
C ALA A 312 -10.20 8.35 -12.18
N GLN A 313 -10.52 9.64 -12.30
CA GLN A 313 -11.09 10.42 -11.20
C GLN A 313 -12.51 9.95 -10.86
N ILE A 314 -13.37 9.68 -11.85
CA ILE A 314 -14.71 9.12 -11.65
C ILE A 314 -14.61 7.75 -10.98
N LEU A 315 -13.71 6.88 -11.46
CA LEU A 315 -13.43 5.58 -10.85
C LEU A 315 -12.98 5.73 -9.40
N ARG A 316 -12.00 6.61 -9.13
CA ARG A 316 -11.53 6.85 -7.77
C ARG A 316 -12.63 7.32 -6.85
N HIS A 317 -13.47 8.25 -7.31
CA HIS A 317 -14.62 8.69 -6.55
C HIS A 317 -15.53 7.49 -6.27
N LYS A 318 -15.97 6.74 -7.29
CA LYS A 318 -16.86 5.59 -7.11
C LYS A 318 -16.30 4.48 -6.19
N LEU A 319 -15.00 4.22 -6.27
CA LEU A 319 -14.33 3.12 -5.54
C LEU A 319 -13.94 3.49 -4.11
N PHE A 320 -13.57 4.76 -3.88
CA PHE A 320 -12.96 5.20 -2.62
C PHE A 320 -13.72 6.33 -1.93
N SER A 321 -14.82 6.84 -2.48
CA SER A 321 -15.70 7.76 -1.75
C SER A 321 -16.25 7.04 -0.53
N ARG A 322 -15.75 7.43 0.66
CA ARG A 322 -16.17 6.95 1.97
C ARG A 322 -16.26 8.11 2.93
#